data_AF-A0A4W5LVX0-F1
#
_entry.id   AF-A0A4W5LVX0-F1
#
_cell.length_a   1.000
_cell.length_b   1.000
_cell.length_c   1.000
_cell.angle_alpha   90.00
_cell.angle_beta   90.00
_cell.angle_gamma   90.00
#
_symmetry.space_group_name_H-M   'P 1'
#
loop_
_entity.id
_entity.type
_entity.pdbx_description
1 polymer ?
#
loop_
_entity_poly.entity_id
_entity_poly.type
_entity_poly.pdbx_seq_one_letter_code
_entity_poly.pdbx_strand_id
1 'polypeptide(L)'
;MANGLCDNLLIACYLSAKCPVYFAPAMDLDMYIHPSSVESFKSLKEFGNIMIPAENGELASGLSGEGRMAEPENIVSFLEHNN
;
A
#
# COMPACT_ATOMS: atom_id res chain seq x y z
N MET A 1 5.17 7.13 6.20
CA MET A 1 4.41 7.84 5.14
C MET A 1 3.26 8.65 5.72
N ALA A 2 2.21 8.04 6.30
CA ALA A 2 1.01 8.76 6.78
C ALA A 2 1.29 9.85 7.85
N ASN A 3 2.25 9.61 8.75
CA ASN A 3 2.59 10.53 9.84
C ASN A 3 3.76 11.49 9.54
N GLY A 4 4.30 11.50 8.31
CA GLY A 4 5.40 12.41 7.93
C GLY A 4 6.77 12.14 8.58
N LEU A 5 6.96 11.06 9.33
CA LEU A 5 8.25 10.68 9.93
C LEU A 5 9.28 10.33 8.85
N CYS A 6 10.43 10.99 8.84
CA CYS A 6 11.50 10.83 7.84
C CYS A 6 12.78 10.27 8.49
N ASP A 7 12.76 8.98 8.80
CA ASP A 7 13.85 8.28 9.52
C ASP A 7 14.67 7.33 8.64
N ASN A 8 14.33 7.22 7.34
CA ASN A 8 15.01 6.35 6.40
C ASN A 8 14.92 6.88 4.95
N LEU A 9 15.72 6.30 4.06
CA LEU A 9 15.82 6.72 2.66
C LEU A 9 14.50 6.59 1.89
N LEU A 10 13.73 5.52 2.11
CA LEU A 10 12.45 5.31 1.42
C LEU A 10 11.48 6.45 1.72
N ILE A 11 11.37 6.85 2.99
CA ILE A 11 10.47 7.94 3.36
C ILE A 11 11.01 9.30 2.92
N ALA A 12 12.34 9.51 2.96
CA ALA A 12 12.95 10.72 2.40
C ALA A 12 12.64 10.88 0.90
N CYS A 13 12.77 9.81 0.12
CA CYS A 13 12.39 9.78 -1.28
C CYS A 13 10.91 10.10 -1.46
N TYR A 14 10.03 9.42 -0.72
CA TYR A 14 8.58 9.65 -0.76
C TYR A 14 8.21 11.11 -0.47
N LEU A 15 8.71 11.70 0.62
CA LEU A 15 8.39 13.08 1.00
C LEU A 15 8.95 14.13 0.03
N SER A 16 9.96 13.78 -0.76
CA SER A 16 10.52 14.63 -1.81
C SER A 16 9.89 14.45 -3.19
N ALA A 17 9.02 13.44 -3.36
CA ALA A 17 8.45 13.08 -4.65
C ALA A 17 7.57 14.20 -5.21
N LYS A 18 7.75 14.49 -6.50
CA LYS A 18 6.93 15.47 -7.26
C LYS A 18 6.10 14.82 -8.38
N CYS A 19 6.07 13.50 -8.40
CA CYS A 19 5.33 12.68 -9.35
C CYS A 19 4.22 11.91 -8.63
N PRO A 20 3.27 11.31 -9.37
CA PRO A 20 2.31 10.37 -8.78
C PRO A 20 3.03 9.28 -7.98
N VAL A 21 2.50 8.97 -6.80
CA VAL A 21 3.03 7.92 -5.92
C VAL A 21 2.01 6.82 -5.80
N TYR A 22 2.43 5.60 -6.11
CA TYR A 22 1.65 4.39 -5.94
C TYR A 22 2.17 3.61 -4.72
N PHE A 23 1.28 2.90 -4.02
CA PHE A 23 1.69 1.95 -2.98
C PHE A 23 0.82 0.69 -3.04
N ALA A 24 1.46 -0.47 -2.91
CA ALA A 24 0.81 -1.78 -2.82
C ALA A 24 0.99 -2.32 -1.39
N PRO A 25 -0.05 -2.31 -0.55
CA PRO A 25 0.04 -2.89 0.79
C PRO A 25 0.29 -4.40 0.72
N ALA A 26 1.10 -4.89 1.65
CA ALA A 26 1.40 -6.30 1.81
C ALA A 26 1.55 -6.59 3.31
N MET A 27 0.58 -7.25 3.91
CA MET A 27 0.57 -7.54 5.34
C MET A 27 -0.36 -8.71 5.67
N ASP A 28 -0.25 -9.24 6.88
CA ASP A 28 -1.16 -10.28 7.35
C ASP A 28 -2.60 -9.78 7.48
N LEU A 29 -3.59 -10.68 7.47
CA LEU A 29 -5.01 -10.35 7.50
C LEU A 29 -5.36 -9.43 8.67
N ASP A 30 -4.95 -9.80 9.88
CA ASP A 30 -5.25 -9.04 11.09
C ASP A 30 -4.57 -7.66 11.07
N MET A 31 -3.38 -7.57 10.48
CA MET A 31 -2.67 -6.30 10.29
C MET A 31 -3.36 -5.42 9.25
N TYR A 32 -3.89 -6.02 8.18
CA TYR A 32 -4.57 -5.29 7.10
C TYR A 32 -5.87 -4.64 7.57
N ILE A 33 -6.68 -5.38 8.31
CA ILE A 33 -7.96 -4.88 8.83
C ILE A 33 -7.82 -4.04 10.11
N HIS A 34 -6.62 -3.93 10.68
CA HIS A 34 -6.40 -3.18 11.89
C HIS A 34 -6.78 -1.69 11.70
N PRO A 35 -7.47 -1.04 12.67
CA PRO A 35 -7.91 0.35 12.52
C PRO A 35 -6.79 1.32 12.15
N SER A 36 -5.57 1.13 12.69
CA SER A 36 -4.41 1.97 12.35
C SER A 36 -3.96 1.82 10.88
N SER A 37 -4.09 0.63 10.29
CA SER A 37 -3.78 0.40 8.88
C SER A 37 -4.82 1.05 7.99
N VAL A 38 -6.10 0.86 8.32
CA VAL A 38 -7.24 1.49 7.62
C VAL A 38 -7.13 3.01 7.62
N GLU A 39 -6.85 3.62 8.78
CA GLU A 39 -6.64 5.07 8.87
C GLU A 39 -5.40 5.52 8.08
N SER A 40 -4.31 4.74 8.11
CA SER A 40 -3.12 5.05 7.31
C SER A 40 -3.43 5.01 5.81
N PHE A 41 -4.18 4.02 5.32
CA PHE A 41 -4.58 3.94 3.92
C PHE A 41 -5.45 5.12 3.52
N LYS A 42 -6.39 5.51 4.39
CA LYS A 42 -7.24 6.67 4.18
C LYS A 42 -6.43 7.96 4.09
N SER A 43 -5.53 8.24 5.05
CA SER A 43 -4.66 9.42 5.01
C SER A 43 -3.78 9.44 3.77
N LEU A 44 -3.21 8.30 3.37
CA LEU A 44 -2.39 8.24 2.15
C LEU A 44 -3.20 8.56 0.89
N LYS A 45 -4.43 8.06 0.77
CA LYS A 45 -5.34 8.41 -0.33
C LYS A 45 -5.69 9.90 -0.31
N GLU A 46 -5.96 10.48 0.85
CA GLU A 46 -6.24 11.92 1.02
C GLU A 46 -5.04 12.79 0.62
N PHE A 47 -3.81 12.32 0.80
CA PHE A 47 -2.59 12.99 0.31
C PHE A 47 -2.39 12.87 -1.22
N GLY A 48 -3.26 12.15 -1.92
CA GLY A 48 -3.17 11.93 -3.37
C GLY A 48 -2.35 10.71 -3.78
N ASN A 49 -1.99 9.83 -2.84
CA ASN A 49 -1.35 8.55 -3.19
C ASN A 49 -2.37 7.59 -3.81
N ILE A 50 -1.91 6.80 -4.77
CA ILE A 50 -2.74 5.82 -5.47
C ILE A 50 -2.48 4.45 -4.87
N MET A 51 -3.47 3.92 -4.16
CA MET A 51 -3.40 2.59 -3.58
C MET A 51 -3.65 1.53 -4.65
N ILE A 52 -2.71 0.60 -4.81
CA ILE A 52 -2.93 -0.65 -5.52
C ILE A 52 -3.57 -1.61 -4.51
N PRO A 53 -4.81 -2.08 -4.72
CA PRO A 53 -5.52 -2.91 -3.74
C PRO A 53 -4.74 -4.18 -3.40
N ALA A 54 -4.80 -4.60 -2.14
CA ALA A 54 -4.34 -5.93 -1.77
C ALA A 54 -5.29 -6.99 -2.31
N GLU A 55 -4.76 -8.19 -2.52
CA GLU A 55 -5.52 -9.34 -2.98
C GLU A 55 -5.93 -10.24 -1.80
N ASN A 56 -6.91 -11.10 -2.06
CA ASN A 56 -7.31 -12.16 -1.15
C ASN A 56 -6.57 -13.46 -1.51
N GLY A 57 -6.01 -14.15 -0.53
CA GLY A 57 -5.36 -15.44 -0.74
C GLY A 57 -4.67 -15.96 0.51
N GLU A 58 -3.88 -17.02 0.34
CA GLU A 58 -3.05 -17.58 1.42
C GLU A 58 -1.95 -16.60 1.84
N LEU A 59 -1.75 -16.49 3.14
CA LEU A 59 -0.76 -15.62 3.78
C LEU A 59 0.31 -16.46 4.49
N ALA A 60 1.47 -15.86 4.75
CA ALA A 60 2.59 -16.54 5.40
C ALA A 60 2.27 -17.03 6.83
N SER A 61 1.27 -16.46 7.49
CA SER A 61 0.76 -16.92 8.80
C SER A 61 0.00 -18.24 8.73
N GLY A 62 -0.37 -18.71 7.54
CA GLY A 62 -1.32 -19.82 7.34
C GLY A 62 -2.79 -19.40 7.34
N LEU A 63 -3.08 -18.09 7.50
CA LEU A 63 -4.42 -17.54 7.29
C LEU A 63 -4.71 -17.37 5.79
N SER A 64 -5.99 -17.21 5.44
CA SER A 64 -6.44 -16.82 4.11
C SER A 64 -7.35 -15.61 4.21
N GLY A 65 -7.06 -14.57 3.45
CA GLY A 65 -7.85 -13.33 3.44
C GLY A 65 -7.18 -12.18 2.71
N GLU A 66 -7.75 -10.99 2.87
CA GLU A 66 -7.25 -9.75 2.25
C GLU A 66 -6.00 -9.24 2.97
N GLY A 67 -4.99 -8.83 2.20
CA GLY A 67 -3.71 -8.34 2.74
C GLY A 67 -2.50 -8.81 1.95
N ARG A 68 -2.70 -9.80 1.07
CA ARG A 68 -1.67 -10.26 0.14
C ARG A 68 -1.34 -9.15 -0.85
N MET A 69 -0.05 -8.94 -1.11
CA MET A 69 0.35 -8.00 -2.16
C MET A 69 -0.27 -8.42 -3.50
N ALA A 70 -0.72 -7.46 -4.30
CA ALA A 70 -1.13 -7.73 -5.67
C ALA A 70 0.00 -8.43 -6.44
N GLU A 71 -0.35 -9.36 -7.33
CA GLU A 71 0.64 -10.02 -8.18
C GLU A 71 1.35 -9.00 -9.08
N PRO A 72 2.64 -9.20 -9.41
CA PRO A 72 3.39 -8.28 -10.26
C PRO A 72 2.68 -7.92 -11.57
N GLU A 73 2.03 -8.88 -12.22
CA GLU A 73 1.28 -8.67 -13.46
C GLU A 73 0.07 -7.75 -13.25
N ASN A 74 -0.61 -7.87 -12.10
CA ASN A 74 -1.74 -7.02 -11.74
C ASN A 74 -1.27 -5.61 -11.36
N ILE A 75 -0.12 -5.49 -10.69
CA ILE A 75 0.52 -4.19 -10.43
C ILE A 75 0.81 -3.47 -11.74
N VAL A 76 1.48 -4.13 -12.69
CA VAL A 76 1.80 -3.56 -14.00
C VAL A 76 0.53 -3.15 -14.73
N SER A 77 -0.46 -4.05 -14.81
CA SER A 77 -1.74 -3.75 -15.46
C SER A 77 -2.43 -2.55 -14.82
N PHE A 78 -2.43 -2.44 -13.48
CA PHE A 78 -3.00 -1.30 -12.78
C PHE A 78 -2.31 0.02 -13.16
N LEU A 79 -0.98 0.03 -13.26
CA LEU A 79 -0.22 1.22 -13.64
C LEU A 79 -0.50 1.65 -15.08
N GLU A 80 -0.67 0.70 -16.01
CA GLU A 80 -0.94 0.99 -17.41
C GLU A 80 -2.34 1.57 -17.64
N HIS A 81 -3.34 1.15 -16.87
CA HIS A 81 -4.73 1.62 -17.02
C HIS A 81 -5.04 2.92 -16.27
N ASN A 82 -4.17 3.36 -15.35
CA ASN A 82 -4.34 4.59 -14.56
C ASN A 82 -3.43 5.74 -15.04
N ASN A 83 -2.83 5.63 -16.24
CA ASN A 83 -2.07 6.70 -16.92
C ASN A 83 -2.94 7.46 -17.92
#